data_AF-A0A2N0QKP7-F1
#
_entry.id   AF-A0A2N0QKP7-F1
#
_cell.length_a   1.000
_cell.length_b   1.000
_cell.length_c   1.000
_cell.angle_alpha   90.00
_cell.angle_beta   90.00
_cell.angle_gamma   90.00
#
_symmetry.space_group_name_H-M   'P 1'
#
loop_
_entity.id
_entity.type
_entity.pdbx_description
1 polymer ?
#
loop_
_entity_poly.entity_id
_entity_poly.type
_entity_poly.pdbx_seq_one_letter_code
_entity_poly.pdbx_strand_id
1 'polypeptide(L)'
;MSEKNFNITTKEWKYKIGTCFVCRKCLYCGVNLAEGSVCNCEKTLKPTNSSKTKKFQVGHVRNGVYKHNESHPILVALLQSNNDIHKYQYDLSKKFNFTLCAKCNSQLVRDQNTYNKNNLISIDEKENQT
;
A
#
# COMPACT_ATOMS: atom_id res chain seq x y z
N MET A 1 2.42 -9.47 47.08
CA MET A 1 1.75 -8.80 45.95
C MET A 1 2.38 -9.36 44.68
N SER A 2 1.69 -10.24 43.96
CA SER A 2 2.27 -10.95 42.80
C SER A 2 2.06 -10.12 41.55
N GLU A 3 3.13 -9.60 40.96
CA GLU A 3 3.10 -8.90 39.68
C GLU A 3 2.78 -9.90 38.57
N LYS A 4 1.59 -9.75 37.96
CA LYS A 4 1.21 -10.50 36.77
C LYS A 4 1.93 -9.87 35.58
N ASN A 5 2.98 -10.53 35.11
CA ASN A 5 3.61 -10.23 33.82
C ASN A 5 2.59 -10.48 32.70
N PHE A 6 1.95 -9.41 32.25
CA PHE A 6 1.06 -9.45 31.09
C PHE A 6 1.94 -9.47 29.85
N ASN A 7 2.22 -10.67 29.32
CA ASN A 7 2.85 -10.84 28.03
C ASN A 7 1.90 -10.33 26.94
N ILE A 8 1.94 -9.03 26.66
CA ILE A 8 1.32 -8.44 25.47
C ILE A 8 2.06 -9.02 24.27
N THR A 9 1.55 -10.09 23.69
CA THR A 9 2.00 -10.56 22.38
C THR A 9 1.54 -9.51 21.38
N THR A 10 2.43 -8.56 21.06
CA THR A 10 2.20 -7.60 19.99
C THR A 10 2.06 -8.40 18.70
N LYS A 11 0.83 -8.53 18.21
CA LYS A 11 0.54 -9.23 16.95
C LYS A 11 1.27 -8.50 15.83
N GLU A 12 2.40 -9.04 15.39
CA GLU A 12 3.16 -8.51 14.25
C GLU A 12 2.30 -8.63 12.99
N TRP A 13 1.86 -7.49 12.47
CA TRP A 13 1.10 -7.45 11.23
C TRP A 13 2.07 -7.38 10.06
N LYS A 14 2.66 -8.50 9.64
CA LYS A 14 3.44 -8.50 8.40
C LYS A 14 2.51 -8.32 7.19
N TYR A 15 2.88 -7.41 6.27
CA TYR A 15 2.19 -7.27 4.99
C TYR A 15 2.21 -8.61 4.24
N LYS A 16 1.06 -9.03 3.70
CA LYS A 16 0.91 -10.27 2.95
C LYS A 16 0.56 -9.97 1.49
N ILE A 17 1.08 -10.80 0.58
CA ILE A 17 0.61 -10.82 -0.82
C ILE A 17 -0.89 -11.13 -0.82
N GLY A 18 -1.64 -10.54 -1.75
CA GLY A 18 -3.09 -10.71 -1.81
C GLY A 18 -3.89 -9.72 -0.96
N THR A 19 -3.22 -8.70 -0.42
CA THR A 19 -3.85 -7.62 0.34
C THR A 19 -3.41 -6.27 -0.22
N CYS A 20 -4.33 -5.30 -0.22
CA CYS A 20 -3.98 -3.92 -0.54
C CYS A 20 -3.05 -3.38 0.55
N PHE A 21 -1.88 -2.87 0.16
CA PHE A 21 -0.92 -2.31 1.12
C PHE A 21 -1.54 -1.14 1.90
N VAL A 22 -2.30 -0.27 1.24
CA VAL A 22 -2.84 0.97 1.83
C VAL A 22 -4.07 0.72 2.70
N CYS A 23 -5.09 0.02 2.20
CA CYS A 23 -6.36 -0.11 2.94
C CYS A 23 -6.55 -1.47 3.59
N ARG A 24 -5.53 -2.36 3.56
CA ARG A 24 -5.59 -3.72 4.10
C ARG A 24 -6.72 -4.61 3.56
N LYS A 25 -7.45 -4.18 2.54
CA LYS A 25 -8.49 -4.97 1.87
C LYS A 25 -7.90 -6.25 1.30
N CYS A 26 -8.51 -7.40 1.59
CA CYS A 26 -8.23 -8.64 0.89
C CYS A 26 -8.63 -8.51 -0.58
N LEU A 27 -7.70 -8.81 -1.47
CA LEU A 27 -7.91 -8.66 -2.91
C LEU A 27 -8.66 -9.85 -3.53
N TYR A 28 -8.98 -10.88 -2.75
CA TYR A 28 -9.78 -12.03 -3.21
C TYR A 28 -11.24 -11.94 -2.79
N CYS A 29 -11.52 -11.64 -1.51
CA CYS A 29 -12.90 -11.54 -1.00
C CYS A 29 -13.38 -10.11 -0.70
N GLY A 30 -12.51 -9.10 -0.80
CA GLY A 30 -12.89 -7.69 -0.59
C GLY A 30 -13.07 -7.28 0.87
N VAL A 31 -12.93 -8.20 1.83
CA VAL A 31 -12.99 -7.91 3.27
C VAL A 31 -11.89 -6.93 3.68
N ASN A 32 -12.24 -5.93 4.49
CA ASN A 32 -11.28 -5.03 5.11
C ASN A 32 -10.65 -5.70 6.35
N LEU A 33 -9.32 -5.85 6.37
CA LEU A 33 -8.60 -6.51 7.45
C LEU A 33 -8.15 -5.56 8.56
N ALA A 34 -8.62 -4.31 8.55
CA ALA A 34 -8.32 -3.32 9.58
C ALA A 34 -9.12 -3.55 10.89
N GLU A 35 -10.20 -4.34 10.87
CA GLU A 35 -11.21 -4.38 11.95
C GLU A 35 -11.43 -5.78 12.54
N GLY A 36 -10.35 -6.54 12.79
CA GLY A 36 -10.47 -7.88 13.39
C GLY A 36 -11.11 -8.95 12.48
N SER A 37 -11.60 -8.56 11.30
CA SER A 37 -12.15 -9.44 10.28
C SER A 37 -11.16 -10.53 9.87
N VAL A 38 -11.65 -11.77 9.82
CA VAL A 38 -10.85 -12.93 9.39
C VAL A 38 -10.99 -13.10 7.88
N CYS A 39 -9.87 -13.30 7.20
CA CYS A 39 -9.82 -13.65 5.78
C CYS A 39 -9.37 -15.10 5.63
N ASN A 40 -10.25 -15.93 5.08
CA ASN A 40 -10.03 -17.36 4.84
C ASN A 40 -9.65 -17.66 3.38
N CYS A 41 -9.34 -16.64 2.59
CA CYS A 41 -8.96 -16.85 1.19
C CYS A 41 -7.63 -17.57 1.10
N GLU A 42 -7.56 -18.56 0.23
CA GLU A 42 -6.30 -19.17 -0.17
C GLU A 42 -5.49 -18.13 -0.98
N LYS A 43 -4.33 -17.73 -0.44
CA LYS A 43 -3.48 -16.67 -1.04
C LYS A 43 -2.31 -17.24 -1.85
N THR A 44 -2.48 -18.43 -2.42
CA THR A 44 -1.43 -19.15 -3.17
C THR A 44 -1.11 -18.48 -4.51
N LEU A 45 -2.07 -17.76 -5.12
CA LEU A 45 -1.89 -17.09 -6.40
C LEU A 45 -1.84 -15.56 -6.22
N LYS A 46 -0.73 -14.93 -6.59
CA LYS A 46 -0.62 -13.46 -6.60
C LYS A 46 -1.74 -12.83 -7.45
N PRO A 47 -2.50 -11.84 -6.95
CA PRO A 47 -3.53 -11.17 -7.74
C PRO A 47 -2.92 -10.46 -8.94
N THR A 48 -3.45 -10.69 -10.14
CA THR A 48 -3.07 -9.96 -11.35
C THR A 48 -4.30 -9.69 -12.22
N ASN A 49 -4.21 -8.70 -13.12
CA ASN A 49 -5.32 -8.40 -14.03
C ASN A 49 -5.41 -9.39 -15.21
N SER A 50 -4.58 -10.45 -15.25
CA SER A 50 -4.67 -11.49 -16.28
C SER A 50 -5.95 -12.30 -16.11
N SER A 51 -6.60 -12.67 -17.22
CA SER A 51 -7.86 -13.44 -17.21
C SER A 51 -7.78 -14.71 -16.35
N LYS A 52 -6.64 -15.40 -16.34
CA LYS A 52 -6.38 -16.62 -15.55
C LYS A 52 -6.55 -16.42 -14.04
N THR A 53 -6.11 -15.28 -13.52
CA THR A 53 -6.11 -14.96 -12.08
C THR A 53 -7.22 -13.99 -11.68
N LYS A 54 -7.74 -13.20 -12.62
CA LYS A 54 -8.77 -12.18 -12.40
C LYS A 54 -10.06 -12.78 -11.84
N LYS A 55 -10.41 -14.02 -12.21
CA LYS A 55 -11.58 -14.74 -11.67
C LYS A 55 -11.53 -15.00 -10.17
N PHE A 56 -10.34 -14.96 -9.56
CA PHE A 56 -10.15 -15.21 -8.14
C PHE A 56 -10.02 -13.93 -7.31
N GLN A 57 -9.94 -12.76 -7.95
CA GLN A 57 -9.75 -11.48 -7.26
C GLN A 57 -10.97 -10.56 -7.40
N VAL A 58 -11.17 -9.70 -6.40
CA VAL A 58 -12.19 -8.65 -6.44
C VAL A 58 -11.65 -7.39 -7.12
N GLY A 59 -12.14 -7.15 -8.33
CA GLY A 59 -11.85 -5.95 -9.10
C GLY A 59 -10.43 -5.89 -9.66
N HIS A 60 -10.01 -4.71 -10.11
CA HIS A 60 -8.67 -4.49 -10.64
C HIS A 60 -7.64 -4.26 -9.53
N VAL A 61 -6.41 -4.68 -9.79
CA VAL A 61 -5.26 -4.49 -8.89
C VAL A 61 -4.10 -3.81 -9.60
N ARG A 62 -3.27 -3.11 -8.84
CA ARG A 62 -1.97 -2.58 -9.29
C ARG A 62 -0.85 -3.29 -8.54
N ASN A 63 0.03 -3.99 -9.25
CA ASN A 63 1.23 -4.62 -8.68
C ASN A 63 2.46 -3.74 -8.88
N GLY A 64 2.89 -3.02 -7.85
CA GLY A 64 4.04 -2.12 -7.92
C GLY A 64 5.32 -2.72 -7.34
N VAL A 65 6.43 -2.08 -7.70
CA VAL A 65 7.76 -2.30 -7.11
C VAL A 65 8.16 -0.97 -6.48
N TYR A 66 8.42 -0.97 -5.18
CA TYR A 66 8.97 0.17 -4.48
C TYR A 66 10.49 0.09 -4.49
N LYS A 67 11.11 1.25 -4.71
CA LYS A 67 12.54 1.49 -4.59
C LYS A 67 12.74 2.92 -4.05
N HIS A 68 13.42 3.06 -2.92
CA HIS A 68 13.49 4.33 -2.18
C HIS A 68 13.85 5.54 -3.05
N ASN A 69 14.93 5.44 -3.83
CA ASN A 69 15.47 6.57 -4.61
C ASN A 69 14.89 6.70 -6.04
N GLU A 70 14.10 5.74 -6.50
CA GLU A 70 13.54 5.75 -7.87
C GLU A 70 12.02 5.95 -7.89
N SER A 71 11.37 5.82 -6.72
CA SER A 71 9.91 5.91 -6.64
C SER A 71 9.46 7.36 -6.57
N HIS A 72 8.31 7.64 -7.19
CA HIS A 72 7.69 8.95 -7.12
C HIS A 72 7.47 9.41 -5.66
N PRO A 73 7.73 10.68 -5.27
CA PRO A 73 7.64 11.15 -3.88
C PRO A 73 6.29 10.85 -3.21
N ILE A 74 5.17 11.09 -3.90
CA ILE A 74 3.83 10.73 -3.40
C ILE A 74 3.67 9.23 -3.11
N LEU A 75 4.26 8.35 -3.93
CA LEU A 75 4.24 6.91 -3.66
C LEU A 75 5.09 6.59 -2.41
N VAL A 76 6.24 7.23 -2.27
CA VAL A 76 7.12 7.08 -1.10
C VAL A 76 6.37 7.46 0.17
N ALA A 77 5.79 8.66 0.22
CA ALA A 77 5.02 9.14 1.37
C ALA A 77 3.83 8.21 1.68
N LEU A 78 3.07 7.81 0.66
CA LEU A 78 1.92 6.91 0.83
C LEU A 78 2.34 5.57 1.46
N LEU A 79 3.42 4.96 0.99
CA LEU A 79 3.89 3.67 1.50
C LEU A 79 4.52 3.81 2.88
N GLN A 80 5.26 4.88 3.16
CA GLN A 80 5.82 5.18 4.49
C GLN A 80 4.71 5.33 5.53
N SER A 81 3.75 6.24 5.31
CA SER A 81 2.66 6.45 6.25
C SER A 81 1.85 5.18 6.50
N ASN A 82 1.61 4.37 5.46
CA ASN A 82 0.85 3.13 5.63
C ASN A 82 1.67 1.99 6.25
N ASN A 83 2.99 1.94 6.05
CA ASN A 83 3.88 1.05 6.79
C ASN A 83 3.78 1.32 8.30
N ASP A 84 3.71 2.60 8.68
CA ASP A 84 3.65 3.03 10.07
C ASP A 84 2.26 2.90 10.69
N ILE A 85 1.20 3.24 9.94
CA ILE A 85 -0.20 3.10 10.38
C ILE A 85 -0.52 1.64 10.63
N HIS A 86 -0.13 0.75 9.71
CA HIS A 86 -0.46 -0.67 9.80
C HIS A 86 0.56 -1.50 10.57
N LYS A 87 1.66 -0.88 11.02
CA LYS A 87 2.77 -1.53 11.71
C LYS A 87 3.32 -2.73 10.93
N TYR A 88 3.48 -2.55 9.61
CA TYR A 88 4.01 -3.61 8.75
C TYR A 88 5.48 -3.92 9.01
N GLN A 89 6.21 -2.99 9.63
CA GLN A 89 7.64 -3.11 9.94
C GLN A 89 8.49 -3.47 8.70
N TYR A 90 8.06 -3.05 7.51
CA TYR A 90 8.86 -3.20 6.31
C TYR A 90 10.00 -2.18 6.33
N ASP A 91 11.20 -2.66 5.99
CA ASP A 91 12.36 -1.82 5.78
C ASP A 91 12.25 -1.10 4.43
N LEU A 92 11.84 0.16 4.47
CA LEU A 92 11.64 1.00 3.29
C LEU A 92 12.96 1.59 2.73
N SER A 93 14.12 1.21 3.28
CA SER A 93 15.38 1.40 2.55
C SER A 93 15.56 0.34 1.45
N LYS A 94 14.87 -0.79 1.56
CA LYS A 94 14.98 -1.93 0.64
C LYS A 94 13.88 -1.92 -0.42
N LYS A 95 14.20 -2.54 -1.56
CA LYS A 95 13.23 -2.83 -2.61
C LYS A 95 12.19 -3.82 -2.11
N PHE A 96 10.91 -3.55 -2.35
CA PHE A 96 9.84 -4.52 -2.09
C PHE A 96 8.69 -4.43 -3.09
N ASN A 97 7.94 -5.52 -3.23
CA ASN A 97 6.77 -5.60 -4.07
C ASN A 97 5.51 -5.28 -3.26
N PHE A 98 4.62 -4.47 -3.80
CA PHE A 98 3.34 -4.14 -3.17
C PHE A 98 2.19 -4.32 -4.16
N THR A 99 0.98 -4.45 -3.62
CA THR A 99 -0.25 -4.47 -4.41
C THR A 99 -1.24 -3.46 -3.86
N LEU A 100 -1.91 -2.72 -4.74
CA LEU A 100 -3.00 -1.81 -4.41
C LEU A 100 -4.30 -2.33 -5.03
N CYS A 101 -5.42 -2.12 -4.33
CA CYS A 101 -6.74 -2.26 -4.94
C CYS A 101 -7.00 -1.09 -5.90
N ALA A 102 -7.97 -1.24 -6.81
CA ALA A 102 -8.36 -0.21 -7.77
C ALA A 102 -8.57 1.17 -7.13
N LYS A 103 -9.31 1.25 -6.01
CA LYS A 103 -9.59 2.52 -5.31
C LYS A 103 -8.32 3.22 -4.86
N CYS A 104 -7.41 2.52 -4.18
CA CYS A 104 -6.16 3.11 -3.70
C CYS A 104 -5.23 3.50 -4.85
N ASN A 105 -5.19 2.70 -5.93
CA ASN A 105 -4.43 3.04 -7.13
C ASN A 105 -4.97 4.32 -7.78
N SER A 106 -6.29 4.43 -7.96
CA SER A 106 -6.90 5.63 -8.54
C SER A 106 -6.62 6.88 -7.70
N GLN A 107 -6.62 6.76 -6.36
CA GLN A 107 -6.25 7.88 -5.50
C GLN A 107 -4.78 8.28 -5.68
N LEU A 108 -3.85 7.31 -5.64
CA LEU A 108 -2.43 7.56 -5.87
C LEU A 108 -2.19 8.31 -7.19
N VAL A 109 -2.80 7.85 -8.28
CA VAL A 109 -2.64 8.49 -9.60
C VAL A 109 -3.12 9.95 -9.58
N ARG A 110 -4.25 10.24 -8.92
CA ARG A 110 -4.74 11.62 -8.79
C ARG A 110 -3.76 12.48 -7.98
N ASP A 111 -3.27 11.95 -6.86
CA ASP A 111 -2.34 12.68 -6.00
C ASP A 111 -1.00 12.97 -6.71
N GLN A 112 -0.51 12.01 -7.51
CA GLN A 112 0.68 12.19 -8.36
C GLN A 112 0.47 13.26 -9.43
N ASN A 113 -0.69 13.26 -10.09
CA ASN A 113 -1.01 14.26 -11.09
C ASN A 113 -1.08 15.67 -10.48
N THR A 114 -1.70 15.81 -9.30
CA THR A 114 -1.73 17.09 -8.56
C THR A 114 -0.32 17.55 -8.18
N TYR A 115 0.51 16.63 -7.65
CA TYR A 115 1.91 16.95 -7.30
C TYR A 115 2.71 17.45 -8.51
N ASN A 116 2.61 16.76 -9.64
CA ASN A 116 3.31 17.15 -10.86
C ASN A 116 2.83 18.50 -11.39
N LYS A 117 1.52 18.76 -11.37
CA LYS A 117 0.96 20.05 -11.79
C LYS A 117 1.50 21.19 -10.93
N ASN A 118 1.53 21.02 -9.60
CA ASN A 118 2.02 22.05 -8.69
C ASN A 118 3.52 22.31 -8.86
N ASN A 119 4.32 21.26 -9.10
CA ASN A 119 5.75 21.43 -9.35
C ASN A 119 6.03 22.17 -10.67
N LEU A 120 5.26 21.89 -11.73
CA LEU A 120 5.37 22.61 -12.99
C LEU A 120 5.07 24.11 -12.79
N ILE A 121 3.97 24.44 -12.12
CA ILE A 121 3.61 25.83 -11.78
C ILE A 121 4.75 26.52 -11.00
N SER A 122 5.33 25.82 -10.02
CA SER A 122 6.41 26.39 -9.20
C SER A 122 7.74 26.60 -9.95
N ILE A 123 7.95 25.93 -11.08
CA ILE A 123 9.10 26.16 -11.96
C ILE A 123 8.83 27.38 -12.84
N ASP A 124 7.65 27.45 -13.46
CA ASP A 124 7.24 28.57 -14.30
C ASP A 124 7.24 29.90 -13.50
N GLU A 125 6.83 29.88 -12.24
CA GLU A 125 6.88 31.07 -11.36
C GLU A 125 8.31 31.53 -11.03
N LYS A 126 9.29 30.62 -10.97
CA LYS A 126 10.70 30.96 -10.73
C LYS A 126 11.38 31.48 -11.97
N GLU A 127 11.05 30.93 -13.14
CA GLU A 127 11.60 31.39 -14.42
C GLU A 127 11.08 32.78 -14.82
N ASN A 128 9.82 33.12 -14.47
CA ASN A 128 9.24 34.45 -14.75
C ASN A 128 9.65 35.56 -13.76
N GLN A 129 10.46 35.26 -12.74
CA GLN A 129 10.99 36.23 -11.77
C GLN A 129 12.48 36.55 -11.99
N THR A 130 13.10 35.99 -13.02
CA THR A 130 14.52 36.22 -13.39
C THR A 130 14.61 37.03 -14.67
#